data_AF-A0A356W6V9-F1
#
_entry.id   AF-A0A356W6V9-F1
#
_cell.length_a   1.000
_cell.length_b   1.000
_cell.length_c   1.000
_cell.angle_alpha   90.00
_cell.angle_beta   90.00
_cell.angle_gamma   90.00
#
_symmetry.space_group_name_H-M   'P 1'
#
loop_
_entity.id
_entity.type
_entity.pdbx_description
1 polymer ?
#
loop_
_entity_poly.entity_id
_entity_poly.type
_entity_poly.pdbx_seq_one_letter_code
_entity_poly.pdbx_strand_id
1 'polypeptide(L)'
;SALVPRMSFAIALDSNYGLGVAKLRAARRLWARILDAMELQPVPMRLQAVSSGRILSRYDAWTNMLRTTAAAFAGAVGGADILTIRPFNEALGIPEGLGRRIARNTQLIAMEESQLGRVADPTGGAWFTETFADDLAEAAWKEFQTLEAEGGYADSLIAGSFQKRIAEKREARAKDIAKRKVPITGVSEFPLLDEIAAPVADAPSVTPKDGISNEGFARFVTADLPADEADATAEALPRIRLAEDYEALRDAASAAPKRPSIFLATLGPLAEHNARADFARNLFAAGGLEATQPPVPPQSPSEAAAAFKAS
;
A
#
# COMPACT_ATOMS: atom_id res chain seq x y z
N SER A 1 -21.14 -1.38 28.91
CA SER A 1 -21.41 -0.36 27.87
C SER A 1 -22.21 -0.96 26.72
N ALA A 2 -23.31 -0.34 26.30
CA ALA A 2 -24.12 -0.80 25.15
C ALA A 2 -23.43 -0.58 23.78
N LEU A 3 -22.36 0.20 23.75
CA LEU A 3 -21.63 0.57 22.53
C LEU A 3 -20.67 -0.54 22.06
N VAL A 4 -19.96 -1.18 23.00
CA VAL A 4 -18.89 -2.16 22.70
C VAL A 4 -19.33 -3.25 21.72
N PRO A 5 -20.49 -3.94 21.89
CA PRO A 5 -20.92 -4.98 20.95
C PRO A 5 -21.30 -4.47 19.55
N ARG A 6 -21.40 -3.14 19.36
CA ARG A 6 -21.73 -2.49 18.09
C ARG A 6 -20.51 -1.91 17.39
N MET A 7 -19.32 -2.04 17.97
CA MET A 7 -18.08 -1.56 17.37
C MET A 7 -17.55 -2.56 16.34
N SER A 8 -17.01 -2.02 15.25
CA SER A 8 -16.25 -2.79 14.25
C SER A 8 -14.96 -2.06 13.91
N PHE A 9 -13.91 -2.81 13.65
CA PHE A 9 -12.58 -2.27 13.40
C PHE A 9 -12.13 -2.62 11.99
N ALA A 10 -11.60 -1.65 11.25
CA ALA A 10 -11.04 -1.89 9.92
C ALA A 10 -9.52 -1.77 9.96
N ILE A 11 -8.81 -2.83 9.54
CA ILE A 11 -7.35 -2.88 9.49
C ILE A 11 -6.89 -3.12 8.05
N ALA A 12 -6.00 -2.26 7.56
CA ALA A 12 -5.41 -2.41 6.24
C ALA A 12 -4.38 -3.54 6.21
N LEU A 13 -4.36 -4.38 5.18
CA LEU A 13 -3.37 -5.46 4.98
C LEU A 13 -2.53 -5.20 3.73
N ASP A 14 -1.21 -5.25 3.89
CA ASP A 14 -0.24 -5.11 2.80
C ASP A 14 0.10 -6.51 2.22
N SER A 15 1.02 -6.57 1.25
CA SER A 15 1.43 -7.83 0.60
C SER A 15 2.25 -8.77 1.49
N ASN A 16 2.82 -8.29 2.59
CA ASN A 16 3.49 -9.14 3.58
C ASN A 16 2.44 -9.85 4.44
N TYR A 17 2.06 -11.06 4.04
CA TYR A 17 0.99 -11.80 4.70
C TYR A 17 1.35 -12.23 6.13
N GLY A 18 2.63 -12.53 6.41
CA GLY A 18 3.07 -12.91 7.77
C GLY A 18 2.86 -11.78 8.77
N LEU A 19 3.27 -10.56 8.39
CA LEU A 19 2.97 -9.35 9.16
C LEU A 19 1.47 -9.06 9.23
N GLY A 20 0.73 -9.30 8.15
CA GLY A 20 -0.72 -9.14 8.13
C GLY A 20 -1.42 -10.03 9.17
N VAL A 21 -1.09 -11.33 9.19
CA VAL A 21 -1.63 -12.29 10.17
C VAL A 21 -1.28 -11.88 11.59
N ALA A 22 0.00 -11.61 11.87
CA ALA A 22 0.46 -11.20 13.19
C ALA A 22 -0.26 -9.93 13.69
N LYS A 23 -0.47 -8.95 12.80
CA LYS A 23 -1.18 -7.71 13.11
C LYS A 23 -2.63 -7.92 13.51
N LEU A 24 -3.37 -8.80 12.84
CA LEU A 24 -4.76 -9.07 13.22
C LEU A 24 -4.85 -9.78 14.57
N ARG A 25 -3.89 -10.67 14.87
CA ARG A 25 -3.80 -11.35 16.17
C ARG A 25 -3.46 -10.36 17.29
N ALA A 26 -2.45 -9.52 17.08
CA ALA A 26 -2.06 -8.46 18.01
C ALA A 26 -3.24 -7.51 18.31
N ALA A 27 -3.99 -7.10 17.29
CA ALA A 27 -5.13 -6.20 17.46
C ALA A 27 -6.20 -6.77 18.40
N ARG A 28 -6.51 -8.07 18.32
CA ARG A 28 -7.47 -8.73 19.23
C ARG A 28 -6.95 -8.79 20.66
N ARG A 29 -5.66 -9.07 20.86
CA ARG A 29 -5.01 -9.08 22.19
C ARG A 29 -5.09 -7.68 22.84
N LEU A 30 -4.75 -6.65 22.07
CA LEU A 30 -4.83 -5.25 22.51
C LEU A 30 -6.27 -4.86 22.89
N TRP A 31 -7.25 -5.22 22.07
CA TRP A 31 -8.65 -4.92 22.35
C TRP A 31 -9.14 -5.60 23.63
N ALA A 32 -8.83 -6.87 23.82
CA ALA A 32 -9.16 -7.59 25.06
C ALA A 32 -8.53 -6.91 26.29
N ARG A 33 -7.28 -6.43 26.16
CA ARG A 33 -6.59 -5.72 27.25
C ARG A 33 -7.20 -4.35 27.55
N ILE A 34 -7.69 -3.63 26.54
CA ILE A 34 -8.44 -2.37 26.73
C ILE A 34 -9.73 -2.64 27.52
N LEU A 35 -10.52 -3.65 27.12
CA LEU A 35 -11.75 -4.00 27.82
C LEU A 35 -11.50 -4.38 29.29
N ASP A 36 -10.45 -5.17 29.53
CA ASP A 36 -10.02 -5.58 30.86
C ASP A 36 -9.60 -4.36 31.72
N ALA A 37 -8.79 -3.45 31.18
CA ALA A 37 -8.38 -2.23 31.86
C ALA A 37 -9.56 -1.27 32.17
N MET A 38 -10.62 -1.33 31.37
CA MET A 38 -11.86 -0.58 31.58
C MET A 38 -12.88 -1.30 32.47
N GLU A 39 -12.54 -2.49 33.00
CA GLU A 39 -13.44 -3.35 33.78
C GLU A 39 -14.75 -3.69 33.03
N LEU A 40 -14.65 -3.82 31.70
CA LEU A 40 -15.78 -4.15 30.84
C LEU A 40 -15.82 -5.64 30.54
N GLN A 41 -17.04 -6.15 30.31
CA GLN A 41 -17.22 -7.53 29.87
C GLN A 41 -16.45 -7.80 28.56
N PRO A 42 -15.74 -8.93 28.46
CA PRO A 42 -14.97 -9.26 27.26
C PRO A 42 -15.92 -9.51 26.09
N VAL A 43 -15.76 -8.73 25.02
CA VAL A 43 -16.51 -8.86 23.77
C VAL A 43 -15.53 -9.07 22.63
N PRO A 44 -15.72 -10.09 21.76
CA PRO A 44 -14.86 -10.31 20.61
C PRO A 44 -14.78 -9.09 19.71
N MET A 45 -13.57 -8.79 19.25
CA MET A 45 -13.33 -7.71 18.28
C MET A 45 -13.90 -8.10 16.92
N ARG A 46 -14.96 -7.43 16.46
CA ARG A 46 -15.45 -7.57 15.08
C ARG A 46 -14.51 -6.86 14.12
N LEU A 47 -13.80 -7.61 13.28
CA LEU A 47 -12.65 -7.15 12.51
C LEU A 47 -12.89 -7.26 11.00
N GLN A 48 -12.75 -6.14 10.32
CA GLN A 48 -12.67 -6.05 8.87
C GLN A 48 -11.21 -5.92 8.42
N ALA A 49 -10.74 -6.87 7.62
CA ALA A 49 -9.48 -6.76 6.89
C ALA A 49 -9.74 -6.13 5.52
N VAL A 50 -9.00 -5.07 5.20
CA VAL A 50 -9.08 -4.37 3.90
C VAL A 50 -7.73 -4.44 3.22
N SER A 51 -7.62 -4.93 1.99
CA SER A 51 -6.34 -4.84 1.28
C SER A 51 -5.94 -3.37 1.09
N SER A 52 -4.69 -3.05 1.35
CA SER A 52 -4.19 -1.68 1.39
C SER A 52 -4.20 -1.03 0.01
N GLY A 53 -4.67 0.22 -0.08
CA GLY A 53 -4.55 1.01 -1.31
C GLY A 53 -3.13 1.51 -1.56
N ARG A 54 -2.34 1.65 -0.49
CA ARG A 54 -0.97 2.20 -0.52
C ARG A 54 0.00 1.32 -1.32
N ILE A 55 -0.26 0.02 -1.42
CA ILE A 55 0.59 -0.93 -2.15
C ILE A 55 0.24 -1.03 -3.64
N LEU A 56 -0.84 -0.38 -4.09
CA LEU A 56 -1.27 -0.44 -5.49
C LEU A 56 -0.41 0.49 -6.35
N SER A 57 0.07 -0.03 -7.49
CA SER A 57 0.77 0.74 -8.52
C SER A 57 -0.14 1.04 -9.70
N ARG A 58 0.05 2.21 -10.34
CA ARG A 58 -0.56 2.54 -11.64
C ARG A 58 0.11 1.73 -12.75
N TYR A 59 1.43 1.84 -12.81
CA TYR A 59 2.25 1.06 -13.72
C TYR A 59 2.26 -0.41 -13.33
N ASP A 60 2.20 -1.29 -14.33
CA ASP A 60 2.01 -2.73 -14.18
C ASP A 60 0.87 -3.11 -13.21
N ALA A 61 -0.32 -2.55 -13.47
CA ALA A 61 -1.48 -2.70 -12.58
C ALA A 61 -1.91 -4.16 -12.35
N TRP A 62 -1.65 -5.08 -13.29
CA TRP A 62 -1.98 -6.49 -13.14
C TRP A 62 -1.25 -7.15 -11.96
N THR A 63 -0.03 -6.72 -11.65
CA THR A 63 0.71 -7.18 -10.46
C THR A 63 -0.01 -6.85 -9.15
N ASN A 64 -0.92 -5.87 -9.15
CA ASN A 64 -1.77 -5.62 -7.98
C ASN A 64 -2.66 -6.82 -7.63
N MET A 65 -3.06 -7.67 -8.58
CA MET A 65 -3.80 -8.91 -8.29
C MET A 65 -3.03 -9.83 -7.33
N LEU A 66 -1.71 -9.91 -7.51
CA LEU A 66 -0.83 -10.71 -6.66
C LEU A 66 -0.73 -10.10 -5.25
N ARG A 67 -0.57 -8.78 -5.17
CA ARG A 67 -0.53 -8.03 -3.91
C ARG A 67 -1.81 -8.21 -3.10
N THR A 68 -2.97 -8.10 -3.76
CA THR A 68 -4.28 -8.21 -3.12
C THR A 68 -4.61 -9.65 -2.73
N THR A 69 -4.10 -10.65 -3.47
CA THR A 69 -4.24 -12.07 -3.10
C THR A 69 -3.45 -12.39 -1.83
N ALA A 70 -2.23 -11.87 -1.68
CA ALA A 70 -1.46 -12.00 -0.44
C ALA A 70 -2.18 -11.34 0.76
N ALA A 71 -2.77 -10.16 0.55
CA ALA A 71 -3.61 -9.51 1.57
C ALA A 71 -4.87 -10.33 1.90
N ALA A 72 -5.50 -10.96 0.91
CA ALA A 72 -6.64 -11.85 1.10
C ALA A 72 -6.29 -13.06 1.96
N PHE A 73 -5.16 -13.72 1.66
CA PHE A 73 -4.64 -14.82 2.46
C PHE A 73 -4.40 -14.39 3.91
N ALA A 74 -3.74 -13.24 4.11
CA ALA A 74 -3.46 -12.71 5.45
C ALA A 74 -4.74 -12.40 6.25
N GLY A 75 -5.77 -11.86 5.60
CA GLY A 75 -7.05 -11.58 6.23
C GLY A 75 -7.82 -12.84 6.61
N ALA A 76 -7.85 -13.83 5.71
CA ALA A 76 -8.53 -15.10 5.96
C ALA A 76 -7.84 -15.90 7.08
N VAL A 77 -6.52 -16.11 6.97
CA VAL A 77 -5.72 -16.85 7.96
C VAL A 77 -5.65 -16.11 9.30
N GLY A 78 -5.55 -14.77 9.25
CA GLY A 78 -5.56 -13.93 10.43
C GLY A 78 -6.92 -13.80 11.11
N GLY A 79 -7.96 -14.49 10.62
CA GLY A 79 -9.27 -14.55 11.26
C GLY A 79 -10.02 -13.22 11.25
N ALA A 80 -10.06 -12.54 10.11
CA ALA A 80 -10.95 -11.39 9.92
C ALA A 80 -12.40 -11.86 9.70
N ASP A 81 -13.36 -11.18 10.33
CA ASP A 81 -14.79 -11.46 10.16
C ASP A 81 -15.31 -10.96 8.80
N ILE A 82 -14.72 -9.86 8.31
CA ILE A 82 -15.09 -9.24 7.03
C ILE A 82 -13.81 -9.06 6.22
N LEU A 83 -13.81 -9.51 4.98
CA LEU A 83 -12.70 -9.31 4.05
C LEU A 83 -13.13 -8.34 2.94
N THR A 84 -12.29 -7.35 2.64
CA THR A 84 -12.53 -6.42 1.54
C THR A 84 -11.27 -6.33 0.70
N ILE A 85 -11.37 -6.83 -0.53
CA ILE A 85 -10.29 -6.81 -1.50
C ILE A 85 -10.51 -5.65 -2.47
N ARG A 86 -9.50 -4.80 -2.61
CA ARG A 86 -9.45 -3.70 -3.56
C ARG A 86 -9.25 -4.26 -4.97
N PRO A 87 -9.93 -3.72 -5.98
CA PRO A 87 -9.66 -4.07 -7.37
C PRO A 87 -8.22 -3.71 -7.78
N PHE A 88 -7.63 -4.54 -8.63
CA PHE A 88 -6.24 -4.37 -9.08
C PHE A 88 -6.01 -3.07 -9.86
N ASN A 89 -7.06 -2.56 -10.50
CA ASN A 89 -7.08 -1.35 -11.32
C ASN A 89 -7.51 -0.08 -10.54
N GLU A 90 -7.70 -0.15 -9.21
CA GLU A 90 -8.16 0.99 -8.41
C GLU A 90 -7.17 2.16 -8.39
N ALA A 91 -5.87 1.90 -8.53
CA ALA A 91 -4.87 2.98 -8.63
C ALA A 91 -4.96 3.78 -9.93
N LEU A 92 -5.58 3.21 -10.98
CA LEU A 92 -5.74 3.85 -12.29
C LEU A 92 -7.00 4.73 -12.36
N GLY A 93 -8.01 4.43 -11.54
CA GLY A 93 -9.30 5.11 -11.57
C GLY A 93 -10.42 4.27 -10.97
N ILE A 94 -11.66 4.56 -11.35
CA ILE A 94 -12.83 3.85 -10.85
C ILE A 94 -12.81 2.40 -11.40
N PRO A 95 -12.76 1.37 -10.55
CA PRO A 95 -12.73 -0.01 -11.02
C PRO A 95 -14.00 -0.37 -11.78
N GLU A 96 -13.87 -0.87 -13.00
CA GLU A 96 -14.99 -1.41 -13.78
C GLU A 96 -15.36 -2.87 -13.41
N GLY A 97 -16.21 -3.50 -14.23
CA GLY A 97 -16.75 -4.84 -13.97
C GLY A 97 -15.67 -5.92 -13.78
N LEU A 98 -14.62 -5.91 -14.60
CA LEU A 98 -13.53 -6.89 -14.49
C LEU A 98 -12.80 -6.76 -13.15
N GLY A 99 -12.36 -5.54 -12.79
CA GLY A 99 -11.65 -5.29 -11.54
C GLY A 99 -12.44 -5.74 -10.30
N ARG A 100 -13.73 -5.38 -10.23
CA ARG A 100 -14.62 -5.80 -9.14
C ARG A 100 -14.87 -7.31 -9.12
N ARG A 101 -15.02 -7.93 -10.30
CA ARG A 101 -15.19 -9.39 -10.42
C ARG A 101 -13.97 -10.13 -9.90
N ILE A 102 -12.76 -9.71 -10.28
CA ILE A 102 -11.52 -10.31 -9.82
C ILE A 102 -11.39 -10.18 -8.30
N ALA A 103 -11.59 -8.98 -7.74
CA ALA A 103 -11.51 -8.77 -6.29
C ALA A 103 -12.49 -9.64 -5.48
N ARG A 104 -13.73 -9.82 -5.98
CA ARG A 104 -14.70 -10.74 -5.37
C ARG A 104 -14.27 -12.19 -5.54
N ASN A 105 -13.86 -12.59 -6.74
CA ASN A 105 -13.49 -13.98 -7.02
C ASN A 105 -12.24 -14.42 -6.27
N THR A 106 -11.28 -13.52 -5.97
CA THR A 106 -10.16 -13.82 -5.08
C THR A 106 -10.64 -14.32 -3.71
N GLN A 107 -11.72 -13.73 -3.17
CA GLN A 107 -12.30 -14.19 -1.90
C GLN A 107 -13.03 -15.53 -2.07
N LEU A 108 -13.75 -15.72 -3.18
CA LEU A 108 -14.43 -16.99 -3.46
C LEU A 108 -13.43 -18.15 -3.62
N ILE A 109 -12.33 -17.93 -4.35
CA ILE A 109 -11.26 -18.93 -4.51
C ILE A 109 -10.63 -19.24 -3.14
N ALA A 110 -10.37 -18.22 -2.31
CA ALA A 110 -9.86 -18.42 -0.97
C ALA A 110 -10.78 -19.32 -0.14
N MET A 111 -12.09 -19.07 -0.14
CA MET A 111 -13.07 -19.83 0.64
C MET A 111 -13.35 -21.23 0.07
N GLU A 112 -13.63 -21.33 -1.23
CA GLU A 112 -14.26 -22.50 -1.85
C GLU A 112 -13.25 -23.47 -2.49
N GLU A 113 -12.13 -22.96 -2.99
CA GLU A 113 -11.12 -23.80 -3.70
C GLU A 113 -9.90 -24.05 -2.81
N SER A 114 -9.38 -23.00 -2.18
CA SER A 114 -8.25 -23.07 -1.26
C SER A 114 -8.65 -23.55 0.14
N GLN A 115 -9.97 -23.63 0.42
CA GLN A 115 -10.53 -24.07 1.70
C GLN A 115 -10.01 -23.25 2.90
N LEU A 116 -9.61 -21.99 2.66
CA LEU A 116 -9.21 -21.07 3.74
C LEU A 116 -10.45 -20.74 4.57
N GLY A 117 -10.39 -21.08 5.86
CA GLY A 117 -11.50 -20.96 6.80
C GLY A 117 -12.08 -22.28 7.29
N ARG A 118 -11.63 -23.44 6.78
CA ARG A 118 -12.03 -24.76 7.33
C ARG A 118 -11.44 -25.07 8.71
N VAL A 119 -10.29 -24.49 9.03
CA VAL A 119 -9.61 -24.63 10.32
C VAL A 119 -9.56 -23.26 10.97
N ALA A 120 -9.99 -23.18 12.23
CA ALA A 120 -9.88 -21.96 13.03
C ALA A 120 -8.42 -21.74 13.43
N ASP A 121 -7.92 -20.50 13.26
CA ASP A 121 -6.53 -20.08 13.49
C ASP A 121 -5.48 -21.13 13.05
N PRO A 122 -5.35 -21.41 11.74
CA PRO A 122 -4.45 -22.46 11.25
C PRO A 122 -2.96 -22.14 11.50
N THR A 123 -2.65 -20.89 11.87
CA THR A 123 -1.31 -20.44 12.28
C THR A 123 -1.08 -20.50 13.79
N GLY A 124 -2.06 -20.92 14.57
CA GLY A 124 -1.95 -21.06 16.02
C GLY A 124 -0.81 -22.00 16.40
N GLY A 125 0.07 -21.55 17.29
CA GLY A 125 1.25 -22.31 17.72
C GLY A 125 2.45 -22.27 16.76
N ALA A 126 2.34 -21.64 15.59
CA ALA A 126 3.52 -21.38 14.77
C ALA A 126 4.39 -20.29 15.42
N TRP A 127 5.61 -20.66 15.81
CA TRP A 127 6.52 -19.81 16.59
C TRP A 127 6.69 -18.40 16.00
N PHE A 128 6.83 -18.29 14.68
CA PHE A 128 6.97 -17.01 13.99
C PHE A 128 5.76 -16.10 14.17
N THR A 129 4.54 -16.62 13.94
CA THR A 129 3.30 -15.81 14.04
C THR A 129 2.87 -15.54 15.47
N GLU A 130 3.27 -16.37 16.43
CA GLU A 130 3.07 -16.11 17.86
C GLU A 130 3.97 -14.97 18.34
N THR A 131 5.29 -15.19 18.24
CA THR A 131 6.30 -14.23 18.70
C THR A 131 6.12 -12.88 18.04
N PHE A 132 5.91 -12.86 16.73
CA PHE A 132 5.76 -11.61 16.01
C PHE A 132 4.45 -10.87 16.33
N ALA A 133 3.38 -11.59 16.70
CA ALA A 133 2.14 -10.96 17.16
C ALA A 133 2.31 -10.37 18.57
N ASP A 134 3.08 -11.02 19.45
CA ASP A 134 3.41 -10.49 20.78
C ASP A 134 4.28 -9.24 20.68
N ASP A 135 5.38 -9.29 19.92
CA ASP A 135 6.27 -8.14 19.70
C ASP A 135 5.48 -6.93 19.15
N LEU A 136 4.56 -7.18 18.22
CA LEU A 136 3.73 -6.14 17.62
C LEU A 136 2.70 -5.59 18.62
N ALA A 137 2.13 -6.43 19.48
CA ALA A 137 1.22 -6.00 20.53
C ALA A 137 1.96 -5.15 21.58
N GLU A 138 3.15 -5.55 22.03
CA GLU A 138 3.96 -4.77 22.97
C GLU A 138 4.34 -3.40 22.40
N ALA A 139 4.81 -3.37 21.15
CA ALA A 139 5.15 -2.12 20.47
C ALA A 139 3.94 -1.20 20.31
N ALA A 140 2.79 -1.76 19.92
CA ALA A 140 1.55 -1.00 19.77
C ALA A 140 1.00 -0.50 21.11
N TRP A 141 1.12 -1.28 22.19
CA TRP A 141 0.71 -0.87 23.52
C TRP A 141 1.53 0.31 24.04
N LYS A 142 2.84 0.31 23.76
CA LYS A 142 3.72 1.43 24.11
C LYS A 142 3.37 2.72 23.37
N GLU A 143 3.02 2.63 22.09
CA GLU A 143 2.51 3.77 21.31
C GLU A 143 1.16 4.25 21.85
N PHE A 144 0.26 3.32 22.20
CA PHE A 144 -1.02 3.64 22.84
C PHE A 144 -0.83 4.42 24.15
N GLN A 145 0.07 3.97 25.03
CA GLN A 145 0.39 4.69 26.27
C GLN A 145 0.99 6.07 26.03
N THR A 146 1.75 6.23 24.94
CA THR A 146 2.28 7.54 24.53
C THR A 146 1.14 8.48 24.13
N LEU A 147 0.15 7.99 23.37
CA LEU A 147 -1.05 8.75 23.01
C LEU A 147 -1.86 9.15 24.26
N GLU A 148 -2.07 8.23 25.20
CA GLU A 148 -2.78 8.53 26.45
C GLU A 148 -2.05 9.58 27.28
N ALA A 149 -0.71 9.53 27.34
CA ALA A 149 0.10 10.54 28.03
C ALA A 149 0.06 11.92 27.35
N GLU A 150 -0.28 11.99 26.06
CA GLU A 150 -0.47 13.23 25.29
C GLU A 150 -1.87 13.85 25.47
N GLY A 151 -2.72 13.29 26.34
CA GLY A 151 -4.13 13.72 26.51
C GLY A 151 -5.12 12.89 25.70
N GLY A 152 -4.64 11.86 25.00
CA GLY A 152 -5.45 10.98 24.16
C GLY A 152 -5.31 11.30 22.67
N TYR A 153 -6.00 10.52 21.84
CA TYR A 153 -5.86 10.59 20.38
C TYR A 153 -6.25 11.93 19.77
N ALA A 154 -7.32 12.57 20.27
CA ALA A 154 -7.80 13.85 19.74
C ALA A 154 -6.81 14.99 20.00
N ASP A 155 -6.31 15.11 21.23
CA ASP A 155 -5.34 16.13 21.61
C ASP A 155 -4.00 15.96 20.87
N SER A 156 -3.55 14.70 20.72
CA SER A 156 -2.39 14.35 19.93
C SER A 156 -2.50 14.77 18.46
N LEU A 157 -3.70 14.65 17.87
CA LEU A 157 -3.99 15.11 16.50
C LEU A 157 -3.99 16.64 16.40
N ILE A 158 -4.61 17.34 17.34
CA ILE A 158 -4.69 18.82 17.34
C ILE A 158 -3.29 19.41 17.55
N ALA A 159 -2.48 18.81 18.42
CA ALA A 159 -1.09 19.21 18.66
C ALA A 159 -0.14 18.87 17.49
N GLY A 160 -0.56 18.00 16.55
CA GLY A 160 0.25 17.57 15.41
C GLY A 160 1.32 16.52 15.73
N SER A 161 1.40 16.03 16.97
CA SER A 161 2.41 15.06 17.40
C SER A 161 2.22 13.71 16.70
N PHE A 162 0.97 13.25 16.54
CA PHE A 162 0.65 12.03 15.82
C PHE A 162 1.02 12.12 14.33
N GLN A 163 0.69 13.24 13.68
CA GLN A 163 1.01 13.49 12.28
C GLN A 163 2.53 13.50 12.06
N LYS A 164 3.29 14.15 12.95
CA LYS A 164 4.75 14.16 12.92
C LYS A 164 5.33 12.74 13.00
N ARG A 165 4.86 11.91 13.95
CA ARG A 165 5.30 10.50 14.06
C ARG A 165 5.02 9.71 12.78
N ILE A 166 3.86 9.91 12.17
CA ILE A 166 3.53 9.28 10.89
C ILE A 166 4.45 9.77 9.77
N ALA A 167 4.71 11.08 9.69
CA ALA A 167 5.57 11.68 8.69
C ALA A 167 7.00 11.11 8.76
N GLU A 168 7.57 10.98 9.96
CA GLU A 168 8.90 10.38 10.17
C GLU A 168 8.96 8.94 9.65
N LYS A 169 7.94 8.11 9.92
CA LYS A 169 7.88 6.73 9.40
C LYS A 169 7.68 6.69 7.88
N ARG A 170 6.93 7.64 7.31
CA ARG A 170 6.75 7.78 5.86
C ARG A 170 8.06 8.16 5.19
N GLU A 171 8.78 9.14 5.71
CA GLU A 171 10.05 9.61 5.16
C GLU A 171 11.12 8.51 5.21
N ALA A 172 11.24 7.79 6.32
CA ALA A 172 12.14 6.65 6.44
C ALA A 172 11.84 5.57 5.37
N ARG A 173 10.56 5.25 5.18
CA ARG A 173 10.15 4.28 4.16
C ARG A 173 10.38 4.79 2.73
N ALA A 174 10.11 6.07 2.46
CA ALA A 174 10.39 6.68 1.16
C ALA A 174 11.88 6.60 0.82
N LYS A 175 12.76 6.87 1.80
CA LYS A 175 14.22 6.68 1.64
C LYS A 175 14.60 5.23 1.33
N ASP A 176 13.98 4.26 1.99
CA ASP A 176 14.25 2.84 1.73
C ASP A 176 13.73 2.39 0.35
N ILE A 177 12.60 2.92 -0.12
CA ILE A 177 12.04 2.66 -1.46
C ILE A 177 12.91 3.31 -2.54
N ALA A 178 13.35 4.56 -2.34
CA ALA A 178 14.26 5.24 -3.25
C ALA A 178 15.60 4.51 -3.38
N LYS A 179 16.07 3.89 -2.29
CA LYS A 179 17.27 3.03 -2.26
C LYS A 179 16.99 1.57 -2.63
N ARG A 180 15.75 1.23 -3.02
CA ARG A 180 15.29 -0.13 -3.39
C ARG A 180 15.53 -1.20 -2.32
N LYS A 181 15.72 -0.79 -1.05
CA LYS A 181 15.71 -1.72 0.09
C LYS A 181 14.32 -2.33 0.30
N VAL A 182 13.28 -1.56 -0.04
CA VAL A 182 11.91 -2.03 -0.14
C VAL A 182 11.55 -2.05 -1.63
N PRO A 183 11.62 -3.21 -2.29
CA PRO A 183 11.35 -3.32 -3.71
C PRO A 183 9.85 -3.23 -4.01
N ILE A 184 9.53 -2.66 -5.17
CA ILE A 184 8.19 -2.64 -5.75
C ILE A 184 8.25 -3.34 -7.11
N THR A 185 7.89 -4.61 -7.14
CA THR A 185 7.87 -5.43 -8.37
C THR A 185 6.99 -4.80 -9.45
N GLY A 186 7.48 -4.74 -10.68
CA GLY A 186 6.82 -4.09 -11.81
C GLY A 186 7.01 -2.56 -11.87
N VAL A 187 7.62 -1.96 -10.84
CA VAL A 187 7.87 -0.51 -10.75
C VAL A 187 9.35 -0.19 -10.52
N SER A 188 9.88 -0.48 -9.33
CA SER A 188 11.29 -0.25 -9.01
C SER A 188 12.18 -1.41 -9.42
N GLU A 189 11.62 -2.62 -9.40
CA GLU A 189 12.27 -3.87 -9.78
C GLU A 189 11.52 -4.52 -10.93
N PHE A 190 12.26 -4.91 -11.97
CA PHE A 190 11.73 -5.52 -13.19
C PHE A 190 10.57 -4.73 -13.83
N PRO A 191 10.72 -3.42 -14.10
CA PRO A 191 9.67 -2.61 -14.70
C PRO A 191 9.43 -2.97 -16.18
N LEU A 192 8.17 -2.91 -16.59
CA LEU A 192 7.76 -3.06 -17.99
C LEU A 192 7.52 -1.67 -18.59
N LEU A 193 8.36 -1.25 -19.54
CA LEU A 193 8.21 0.04 -20.22
C LEU A 193 7.00 0.07 -21.15
N ASP A 194 6.75 -1.05 -21.84
CA ASP A 194 5.62 -1.22 -22.75
C ASP A 194 4.51 -1.95 -22.01
N GLU A 195 3.56 -1.16 -21.52
CA GLU A 195 2.56 -1.65 -20.57
C GLU A 195 1.41 -2.40 -21.23
N ILE A 196 0.89 -3.38 -20.49
CA ILE A 196 -0.39 -3.99 -20.79
C ILE A 196 -1.48 -3.16 -20.10
N ALA A 197 -2.23 -2.40 -20.89
CA ALA A 197 -3.31 -1.57 -20.38
C ALA A 197 -4.31 -2.39 -19.55
N ALA A 198 -4.65 -1.88 -18.37
CA ALA A 198 -5.72 -2.41 -17.53
C ALA A 198 -6.98 -1.54 -17.70
N PRO A 199 -8.17 -2.14 -17.78
CA PRO A 199 -9.38 -1.38 -18.04
C PRO A 199 -9.83 -0.60 -16.80
N VAL A 200 -10.45 0.56 -16.98
CA VAL A 200 -11.06 1.39 -15.94
C VAL A 200 -12.43 1.87 -16.42
N ALA A 201 -13.33 2.19 -15.49
CA ALA A 201 -14.64 2.69 -15.87
C ALA A 201 -14.52 4.11 -16.47
N ASP A 202 -15.22 4.34 -17.58
CA ASP A 202 -15.48 5.68 -18.08
C ASP A 202 -16.59 6.32 -17.23
N ALA A 203 -16.18 6.92 -16.11
CA ALA A 203 -17.08 7.56 -15.18
C ALA A 203 -16.50 8.92 -14.76
N PRO A 204 -17.32 9.98 -14.69
CA PRO A 204 -16.84 11.28 -14.27
C PRO A 204 -16.28 11.20 -12.85
N SER A 205 -15.06 11.68 -12.69
CA SER A 205 -14.47 11.92 -11.38
C SER A 205 -15.36 12.90 -10.61
N VAL A 206 -16.00 12.41 -9.55
CA VAL A 206 -16.65 13.30 -8.58
C VAL A 206 -15.54 13.85 -7.69
N THR A 207 -14.93 14.95 -8.12
CA THR A 207 -14.09 15.74 -7.23
C THR A 207 -15.04 16.44 -6.26
N PRO A 208 -14.92 16.23 -4.93
CA PRO A 208 -15.70 17.01 -3.97
C PRO A 208 -15.42 18.48 -4.24
N LYS A 209 -16.42 19.23 -4.73
CA LYS A 209 -16.33 20.69 -4.77
C LYS A 209 -16.21 21.20 -3.33
N ASP A 210 -15.47 22.29 -3.13
CA ASP A 210 -15.27 23.09 -1.91
C ASP A 210 -16.17 22.77 -0.70
N GLY A 211 -15.95 21.61 -0.08
CA GLY A 211 -16.71 21.16 1.08
C GLY A 211 -18.20 20.86 0.83
N ILE A 212 -18.90 20.56 1.92
CA ILE A 212 -20.36 20.47 1.92
C ILE A 212 -20.88 21.90 2.08
N SER A 213 -21.76 22.37 1.18
CA SER A 213 -22.39 23.70 1.37
C SER A 213 -23.18 23.71 2.68
N ASN A 214 -23.30 24.86 3.34
CA ASN A 214 -24.10 24.97 4.58
C ASN A 214 -25.54 24.46 4.38
N GLU A 215 -26.13 24.70 3.21
CA GLU A 215 -27.44 24.13 2.83
C GLU A 215 -27.42 22.60 2.70
N GLY A 216 -26.36 22.05 2.08
CA GLY A 216 -26.16 20.60 1.98
C GLY A 216 -25.97 19.96 3.36
N PHE A 217 -25.24 20.62 4.24
CA PHE A 217 -24.99 20.18 5.61
C PHE A 217 -26.28 20.19 6.43
N ALA A 218 -27.05 21.29 6.38
CA ALA A 218 -28.35 21.40 7.03
C ALA A 218 -29.39 20.39 6.52
N ARG A 219 -29.23 19.90 5.29
CA ARG A 219 -30.08 18.81 4.74
C ARG A 219 -29.79 17.45 5.38
N PHE A 220 -28.55 17.18 5.79
CA PHE A 220 -28.15 15.90 6.41
C PHE A 220 -28.15 15.95 7.94
N VAL A 221 -27.89 17.13 8.52
CA VAL A 221 -27.85 17.36 9.96
C VAL A 221 -29.05 18.22 10.35
N THR A 222 -30.07 17.57 10.88
CA THR A 222 -31.28 18.23 11.42
C THR A 222 -31.17 18.55 12.90
N ALA A 223 -30.02 18.25 13.53
CA ALA A 223 -29.75 18.56 14.92
C ALA A 223 -29.12 19.95 15.03
N ASP A 224 -29.54 20.74 16.02
CA ASP A 224 -28.88 21.98 16.38
C ASP A 224 -27.49 21.65 16.92
N LEU A 225 -26.46 21.88 16.08
CA LEU A 225 -25.08 21.77 16.53
C LEU A 225 -24.70 23.03 17.32
N PRO A 226 -23.84 22.92 18.34
CA PRO A 226 -23.34 24.08 19.07
C PRO A 226 -22.68 25.07 18.09
N ALA A 227 -23.21 26.28 18.00
CA ALA A 227 -22.79 27.27 17.00
C ALA A 227 -21.51 28.05 17.39
N ASP A 228 -21.06 27.94 18.66
CA ASP A 228 -20.18 28.93 19.29
C ASP A 228 -18.83 28.37 19.80
N GLU A 229 -18.49 27.11 19.51
CA GLU A 229 -17.13 26.60 19.76
C GLU A 229 -16.35 26.63 18.44
N ALA A 230 -15.16 27.25 18.45
CA ALA A 230 -14.27 27.19 17.31
C ALA A 230 -13.92 25.71 17.04
N ASP A 231 -14.20 25.22 15.84
CA ASP A 231 -13.91 23.85 15.46
C ASP A 231 -12.45 23.50 15.76
N ALA A 232 -12.23 22.38 16.45
CA ALA A 232 -10.90 21.84 16.61
C ALA A 232 -10.39 21.33 15.25
N THR A 233 -9.37 21.98 14.72
CA THR A 233 -8.76 21.60 13.44
C THR A 233 -7.44 20.86 13.66
N ALA A 234 -7.19 19.85 12.83
CA ALA A 234 -5.92 19.12 12.78
C ALA A 234 -5.44 19.01 11.33
N GLU A 235 -4.12 18.94 11.12
CA GLU A 235 -3.57 18.72 9.79
C GLU A 235 -4.03 17.36 9.22
N ALA A 236 -4.61 17.38 8.02
CA ALA A 236 -5.11 16.18 7.37
C ALA A 236 -3.95 15.28 6.90
N LEU A 237 -4.01 13.99 7.23
CA LEU A 237 -3.04 13.02 6.75
C LEU A 237 -3.24 12.75 5.24
N PRO A 238 -2.26 13.06 4.38
CA PRO A 238 -2.42 12.78 2.96
C PRO A 238 -2.42 11.27 2.71
N ARG A 239 -3.23 10.84 1.75
CA ARG A 239 -3.21 9.49 1.20
C ARG A 239 -2.01 9.38 0.27
N ILE A 240 -1.22 8.32 0.40
CA ILE A 240 -0.01 8.10 -0.39
C ILE A 240 0.01 6.66 -0.89
N ARG A 241 0.66 6.43 -2.03
CA ARG A 241 1.02 5.10 -2.55
C ARG A 241 2.53 4.98 -2.64
N LEU A 242 3.05 3.78 -2.38
CA LEU A 242 4.50 3.53 -2.32
C LEU A 242 5.20 3.78 -3.66
N ALA A 243 4.48 3.65 -4.77
CA ALA A 243 5.01 3.76 -6.13
C ALA A 243 4.99 5.20 -6.69
N GLU A 244 4.40 6.17 -5.99
CA GLU A 244 4.13 7.51 -6.55
C GLU A 244 5.35 8.23 -7.10
N ASP A 245 6.50 8.18 -6.42
CA ASP A 245 7.72 8.85 -6.88
C ASP A 245 8.26 8.24 -8.18
N TYR A 246 8.27 6.91 -8.29
CA TYR A 246 8.65 6.22 -9.53
C TYR A 246 7.64 6.49 -10.64
N GLU A 247 6.37 6.55 -10.29
CA GLU A 247 5.33 6.85 -11.26
C GLU A 247 5.47 8.28 -11.82
N ALA A 248 5.82 9.25 -10.99
CA ALA A 248 6.08 10.62 -11.44
C ALA A 248 7.26 10.70 -12.41
N LEU A 249 8.34 9.91 -12.18
CA LEU A 249 9.46 9.81 -13.13
C LEU A 249 9.03 9.24 -14.48
N ARG A 250 8.23 8.17 -14.47
CA ARG A 250 7.71 7.53 -15.68
C ARG A 250 6.70 8.41 -16.42
N ASP A 251 5.87 9.17 -15.71
CA ASP A 251 4.95 10.15 -16.28
C ASP A 251 5.77 11.24 -17.02
N ALA A 252 6.83 11.75 -16.38
CA ALA A 252 7.73 12.74 -16.98
C ALA A 252 8.43 12.19 -18.24
N ALA A 253 8.91 10.95 -18.21
CA ALA A 253 9.51 10.29 -19.38
C ALA A 253 8.50 10.07 -20.52
N SER A 254 7.24 9.77 -20.20
CA SER A 254 6.17 9.51 -21.18
C SER A 254 5.62 10.80 -21.80
N ALA A 255 5.67 11.91 -21.07
CA ALA A 255 5.27 13.23 -21.57
C ALA A 255 6.28 13.85 -22.57
N ALA A 256 7.50 13.31 -22.64
CA ALA A 256 8.50 13.78 -23.59
C ALA A 256 8.09 13.42 -25.04
N PRO A 257 8.38 14.27 -26.05
CA PRO A 257 8.03 14.01 -27.45
C PRO A 257 8.58 12.70 -28.01
N LYS A 258 9.74 12.29 -27.50
CA LYS A 258 10.36 10.99 -27.73
C LYS A 258 10.75 10.43 -26.36
N ARG A 259 10.48 9.15 -26.12
CA ARG A 259 10.91 8.46 -24.91
C ARG A 259 12.42 8.68 -24.71
N PRO A 260 12.87 9.18 -23.55
CA PRO A 260 14.29 9.35 -23.27
C PRO A 260 14.99 7.99 -23.28
N SER A 261 16.16 7.93 -23.93
CA SER A 261 16.97 6.72 -23.98
C SER A 261 18.33 6.94 -23.32
N ILE A 262 18.93 5.84 -22.86
CA ILE A 262 20.31 5.79 -22.37
C ILE A 262 21.09 4.73 -23.12
N PHE A 263 22.30 5.07 -23.53
CA PHE A 263 23.21 4.14 -24.19
C PHE A 263 24.06 3.39 -23.16
N LEU A 264 23.96 2.07 -23.14
CA LEU A 264 24.78 1.22 -22.30
C LEU A 264 26.08 0.87 -23.02
N ALA A 265 27.14 1.62 -22.72
CA ALA A 265 28.48 1.36 -23.20
C ALA A 265 29.11 0.15 -22.47
N THR A 266 28.80 -1.06 -22.92
CA THR A 266 29.36 -2.29 -22.37
C THR A 266 30.80 -2.49 -22.82
N LEU A 267 31.71 -2.69 -21.87
CA LEU A 267 33.14 -2.91 -22.12
C LEU A 267 33.53 -4.36 -21.79
N GLY A 268 34.43 -4.93 -22.57
CA GLY A 268 34.93 -6.28 -22.37
C GLY A 268 33.95 -7.40 -22.78
N PRO A 269 34.28 -8.67 -22.49
CA PRO A 269 33.46 -9.83 -22.84
C PRO A 269 32.05 -9.81 -22.21
N LEU A 270 31.08 -10.45 -22.87
CA LEU A 270 29.69 -10.56 -22.39
C LEU A 270 29.59 -11.10 -20.96
N ALA A 271 30.39 -12.11 -20.62
CA ALA A 271 30.43 -12.70 -19.28
C ALA A 271 30.79 -11.69 -18.18
N GLU A 272 31.53 -10.62 -18.52
CA GLU A 272 31.93 -9.59 -17.56
C GLU A 272 30.88 -8.48 -17.43
N HIS A 273 30.27 -8.04 -18.54
CA HIS A 273 29.39 -6.87 -18.50
C HIS A 273 27.90 -7.19 -18.37
N ASN A 274 27.45 -8.41 -18.68
CA ASN A 274 26.01 -8.71 -18.79
C ASN A 274 25.24 -8.37 -17.50
N ALA A 275 25.73 -8.82 -16.33
CA ALA A 275 25.08 -8.55 -15.06
C ALA A 275 24.96 -7.05 -14.74
N ARG A 276 25.93 -6.23 -15.17
CA ARG A 276 25.95 -4.78 -14.94
C ARG A 276 25.02 -4.07 -15.92
N ALA A 277 25.00 -4.53 -17.17
CA ALA A 277 24.07 -4.04 -18.19
C ALA A 277 22.61 -4.32 -17.79
N ASP A 278 22.31 -5.53 -17.30
CA ASP A 278 20.97 -5.89 -16.84
C ASP A 278 20.54 -5.09 -15.60
N PHE A 279 21.45 -4.89 -14.65
CA PHE A 279 21.20 -4.01 -13.51
C PHE A 279 20.91 -2.57 -13.96
N ALA A 280 21.75 -1.99 -14.83
CA ALA A 280 21.58 -0.63 -15.33
C ALA A 280 20.28 -0.49 -16.15
N ARG A 281 19.95 -1.47 -17.00
CA ARG A 281 18.71 -1.50 -17.77
C ARG A 281 17.49 -1.42 -16.86
N ASN A 282 17.41 -2.28 -15.84
CA ASN A 282 16.32 -2.24 -14.87
C ASN A 282 16.32 -0.95 -14.03
N LEU A 283 17.50 -0.43 -13.70
CA LEU A 283 17.65 0.83 -12.96
C LEU A 283 17.01 2.00 -13.71
N PHE A 284 17.39 2.20 -14.97
CA PHE A 284 16.90 3.29 -15.80
C PHE A 284 15.45 3.09 -16.26
N ALA A 285 15.05 1.85 -16.55
CA ALA A 285 13.67 1.55 -16.90
C ALA A 285 12.66 1.87 -15.78
N ALA A 286 13.08 1.82 -14.51
CA ALA A 286 12.21 2.21 -13.39
C ALA A 286 11.86 3.70 -13.42
N GLY A 287 12.71 4.53 -14.02
CA GLY A 287 12.45 5.95 -14.28
C GLY A 287 11.78 6.21 -15.65
N GLY A 288 11.47 5.16 -16.42
CA GLY A 288 10.84 5.29 -17.74
C GLY A 288 11.82 5.48 -18.90
N LEU A 289 13.13 5.32 -18.66
CA LEU A 289 14.16 5.48 -19.69
C LEU A 289 14.40 4.15 -20.42
N GLU A 290 14.49 4.22 -21.74
CA GLU A 290 14.82 3.06 -22.59
C GLU A 290 16.33 2.85 -22.65
N ALA A 291 16.82 1.67 -22.31
CA ALA A 291 18.24 1.36 -22.41
C ALA A 291 18.57 0.70 -23.76
N THR A 292 19.37 1.41 -24.56
CA THR A 292 19.89 0.94 -25.85
C THR A 292 21.29 0.37 -25.69
N GLN A 293 21.64 -0.61 -26.52
CA GLN A 293 22.96 -1.21 -26.59
C GLN A 293 23.25 -1.57 -28.05
N PRO A 294 24.51 -1.50 -28.53
CA PRO A 294 24.83 -1.95 -29.87
C PRO A 294 24.57 -3.47 -30.00
N PRO A 295 24.17 -3.95 -31.20
CA PRO A 295 23.95 -5.38 -31.46
C PRO A 295 25.20 -6.24 -31.22
N VAL A 296 26.37 -5.65 -31.42
CA VAL A 296 27.67 -6.28 -31.19
C VAL A 296 28.42 -5.45 -30.14
N PRO A 297 28.92 -6.06 -29.03
CA PRO A 297 29.70 -5.34 -28.05
C PRO A 297 30.96 -4.71 -28.67
N PRO A 298 31.18 -3.39 -28.48
CA PRO A 298 32.34 -2.70 -29.05
C PRO A 298 33.64 -3.24 -28.46
N GLN A 299 34.64 -3.45 -29.32
CA GLN A 299 35.96 -3.96 -28.92
C GLN A 299 36.98 -2.83 -28.67
N SER A 300 36.62 -1.60 -29.02
CA SER A 300 37.47 -0.42 -28.84
C SER A 300 36.67 0.82 -28.39
N PRO A 301 37.31 1.80 -27.72
CA PRO A 301 36.65 3.08 -27.37
C PRO A 301 36.09 3.83 -28.59
N SER A 302 36.77 3.73 -29.75
CA SER A 302 36.30 4.31 -31.01
C SER A 302 35.01 3.65 -31.52
N GLU A 303 34.91 2.32 -31.43
CA GLU A 303 33.68 1.60 -31.79
C GLU A 303 32.53 1.94 -30.83
N ALA A 304 32.80 2.06 -29.53
CA ALA A 304 31.80 2.47 -28.55
C ALA A 304 31.28 3.89 -28.83
N ALA A 305 32.18 4.83 -29.18
CA ALA A 305 31.80 6.19 -29.55
C ALA A 305 31.00 6.25 -30.87
N ALA A 306 31.32 5.40 -31.85
CA ALA A 306 30.56 5.29 -33.08
C ALA A 306 29.15 4.72 -32.83
N ALA A 307 29.06 3.66 -32.01
CA ALA A 307 27.77 3.07 -31.61
C ALA A 307 26.89 4.06 -30.84
N PHE A 308 27.47 4.85 -29.93
CA PHE A 308 26.75 5.91 -29.22
C PHE A 308 26.22 7.00 -30.15
N LYS A 309 26.97 7.40 -31.16
CA LYS A 309 26.50 8.39 -32.15
C LYS A 309 25.35 7.87 -33.02
N ALA A 310 25.23 6.55 -33.16
CA ALA A 310 24.21 5.90 -33.96
C ALA A 310 22.91 5.58 -33.18
N SER A 311 22.95 5.60 -31.84
CA SER A 311 21.81 5.31 -30.96
C SER A 311 20.83 6.47 -30.78
#